data_AF-A0A947VVG6-F1
#
_entry.id   AF-A0A947VVG6-F1
#
_cell.length_a   1.000
_cell.length_b   1.000
_cell.length_c   1.000
_cell.angle_alpha   90.00
_cell.angle_beta   90.00
_cell.angle_gamma   90.00
#
_symmetry.space_group_name_H-M   'P 1'
#
loop_
_entity.id
_entity.type
_entity.pdbx_description
1 polymer ?
#
loop_
_entity_poly.entity_id
_entity_poly.type
_entity_poly.pdbx_seq_one_letter_code
_entity_poly.pdbx_strand_id
1 'polypeptide(L)'
;MAIIVSRKGGKAKKIEETRFRNEDVLQAYIKKHPEVIPVDELNENTKVFVAAREFPTNSGPIDALGFDKDGNIYIIETKLYRNSDKRKVLAQVLDYGASLWKHGGDFTQFASVVDEKVRSTFDISLEEKLISFFDLGEDEISNTMEAINDSLNKATFKFLIVMDQLDERLKDLILFLNSNSQFDVYAVELEYYKVEEYEIIIPSLFGNEVKKEVASTKQSGRKVWTKEMFFQEANNSLSAEDVSKLKKFYEFGENHNLNIVFGTGSVTGSFAPR
;
A
#
# COMPACT_ATOMS: atom_id res chain seq x y z
N MET A 1 -6.02 1.43 24.34
CA MET A 1 -6.76 0.24 24.85
C MET A 1 -6.30 -0.09 26.28
N ALA A 2 -6.93 -1.00 27.05
CA ALA A 2 -6.39 -1.43 28.35
C ALA A 2 -5.68 -2.79 28.22
N ILE A 3 -4.39 -2.85 28.57
CA ILE A 3 -3.62 -4.10 28.59
C ILE A 3 -3.60 -4.68 29.99
N ILE A 4 -4.09 -5.91 30.14
CA ILE A 4 -4.16 -6.63 31.42
C ILE A 4 -3.34 -7.92 31.30
N VAL A 5 -2.37 -8.10 32.20
CA VAL A 5 -1.52 -9.29 32.23
C VAL A 5 -1.79 -10.08 33.51
N SER A 6 -1.88 -11.41 33.40
CA SER A 6 -1.94 -12.33 34.52
C SER A 6 -1.07 -13.56 34.26
N ARG A 7 -0.38 -14.05 35.28
CA ARG A 7 0.47 -15.24 35.17
C ARG A 7 -0.33 -16.48 35.60
N LYS A 8 -0.61 -17.38 34.66
CA LYS A 8 -1.36 -18.65 34.89
C LYS A 8 -2.70 -18.46 35.61
N GLY A 9 -3.46 -17.42 35.25
CA GLY A 9 -4.75 -17.10 35.89
C GLY A 9 -4.62 -16.54 37.32
N GLY A 10 -3.41 -16.18 37.74
CA GLY A 10 -3.17 -15.46 38.99
C GLY A 10 -3.67 -14.02 38.97
N LYS A 11 -3.21 -13.21 39.94
CA LYS A 11 -3.64 -11.81 40.07
C LYS A 11 -3.37 -11.03 38.79
N ALA A 12 -4.44 -10.51 38.18
CA ALA A 12 -4.35 -9.65 37.01
C ALA A 12 -3.82 -8.26 37.40
N LYS A 13 -2.96 -7.69 36.53
CA LYS A 13 -2.41 -6.35 36.67
C LYS A 13 -2.65 -5.58 35.38
N LYS A 14 -3.26 -4.41 35.49
CA LYS A 14 -3.32 -3.43 34.39
C LYS A 14 -1.92 -2.87 34.18
N ILE A 15 -1.49 -2.83 32.92
CA ILE A 15 -0.21 -2.29 32.50
C ILE A 15 -0.45 -0.90 31.92
N GLU A 16 0.37 0.05 32.35
CA GLU A 16 0.37 1.41 31.79
C GLU A 16 1.32 1.49 30.60
N GLU A 17 0.98 2.35 29.65
CA GLU A 17 1.75 2.55 28.45
C GLU A 17 3.16 3.06 28.76
N THR A 18 4.15 2.52 28.03
CA THR A 18 5.54 2.91 28.09
C THR A 18 5.87 3.72 26.85
N ARG A 19 6.57 4.85 27.01
CA ARG A 19 6.98 5.67 25.86
C ARG A 19 8.39 5.33 25.40
N PHE A 20 8.62 5.43 24.10
CA PHE A 20 9.96 5.38 23.55
C PHE A 20 10.81 6.54 24.08
N ARG A 21 12.08 6.25 24.38
CA ARG A 21 12.97 7.23 25.02
C ARG A 21 13.38 8.34 24.07
N ASN A 22 13.64 8.03 22.80
CA ASN A 22 14.03 8.94 21.72
C ASN A 22 13.77 8.26 20.36
N GLU A 23 13.88 9.04 19.28
CA GLU A 23 13.68 8.57 17.90
C GLU A 23 14.67 7.46 17.54
N ASP A 24 15.94 7.57 17.94
CA ASP A 24 16.95 6.53 17.69
C ASP A 24 16.55 5.15 18.21
N VAL A 25 15.91 5.07 19.38
CA VAL A 25 15.44 3.79 19.95
C VAL A 25 14.28 3.23 19.13
N LEU A 26 13.32 4.06 18.72
CA LEU A 26 12.23 3.64 17.85
C LEU A 26 12.76 3.16 16.49
N GLN A 27 13.65 3.94 15.88
CA GLN A 27 14.27 3.65 14.59
C GLN A 27 15.14 2.36 14.65
N ALA A 28 15.83 2.12 15.76
CA ALA A 28 16.58 0.89 16.00
C ALA A 28 15.67 -0.31 16.29
N TYR A 29 14.52 -0.09 16.92
CA TYR A 29 13.53 -1.13 17.17
C TYR A 29 12.91 -1.61 15.86
N ILE A 30 12.40 -0.68 15.03
CA ILE A 30 11.85 -0.98 13.70
C ILE A 30 12.88 -1.64 12.80
N LYS A 31 14.16 -1.24 12.90
CA LYS A 31 15.26 -1.93 12.20
C LYS A 31 15.31 -3.41 12.52
N LYS A 32 15.23 -3.74 13.81
CA LYS A 32 15.37 -5.12 14.29
C LYS A 32 14.09 -5.93 14.07
N HIS A 33 12.96 -5.23 14.05
CA HIS A 33 11.62 -5.79 14.00
C HIS A 33 10.77 -5.10 12.91
N PRO A 34 11.13 -5.23 11.62
CA PRO A 34 10.36 -4.63 10.52
C PRO A 34 8.91 -5.16 10.44
N GLU A 35 8.66 -6.35 10.98
CA GLU A 35 7.33 -6.97 11.11
C GLU A 35 6.34 -6.16 11.97
N VAL A 36 6.84 -5.17 12.72
CA VAL A 36 6.02 -4.25 13.51
C VAL A 36 5.23 -3.29 12.63
N ILE A 37 5.66 -3.06 11.39
CA ILE A 37 4.92 -2.25 10.42
C ILE A 37 3.85 -3.15 9.79
N PRO A 38 2.54 -2.89 10.04
CA PRO A 38 1.44 -3.75 9.61
C PRO A 38 1.10 -3.51 8.12
N VAL A 39 2.08 -3.75 7.24
CA VAL A 39 1.92 -3.54 5.79
C VAL A 39 0.90 -4.48 5.16
N ASP A 40 0.60 -5.61 5.80
CA ASP A 40 -0.43 -6.57 5.42
C ASP A 40 -1.86 -6.00 5.53
N GLU A 41 -2.08 -4.96 6.34
CA GLU A 41 -3.35 -4.24 6.37
C GLU A 41 -3.59 -3.38 5.11
N LEU A 42 -2.57 -3.12 4.30
CA LEU A 42 -2.69 -2.38 3.04
C LEU A 42 -3.37 -3.24 1.97
N ASN A 43 -2.86 -4.44 1.78
CA ASN A 43 -3.47 -5.51 0.98
C ASN A 43 -3.03 -6.85 1.60
N GLU A 44 -3.94 -7.83 1.60
CA GLU A 44 -3.64 -9.17 2.10
C GLU A 44 -2.34 -9.72 1.47
N ASN A 45 -1.46 -10.27 2.31
CA ASN A 45 -0.15 -10.83 1.94
C ASN A 45 0.91 -9.83 1.46
N THR A 46 0.70 -8.52 1.63
CA THR A 46 1.78 -7.54 1.38
C THR A 46 2.91 -7.78 2.36
N LYS A 47 4.13 -7.86 1.84
CA LYS A 47 5.37 -7.88 2.62
C LYS A 47 6.27 -6.76 2.11
N VAL A 48 6.99 -6.10 3.01
CA VAL A 48 7.96 -5.06 2.64
C VAL A 48 9.35 -5.50 3.07
N PHE A 49 10.26 -5.53 2.11
CA PHE A 49 11.68 -5.71 2.35
C PHE A 49 12.31 -4.33 2.57
N VAL A 50 12.83 -4.08 3.77
CA VAL A 50 13.61 -2.86 4.06
C VAL A 50 15.03 -3.04 3.51
N ALA A 51 15.30 -2.45 2.34
CA ALA A 51 16.53 -2.62 1.60
C ALA A 51 17.68 -1.74 2.11
N ALA A 52 17.36 -0.52 2.55
CA ALA A 52 18.36 0.42 3.03
C ALA A 52 17.88 1.20 4.24
N ARG A 53 18.83 1.62 5.07
CA ARG A 53 18.64 2.57 6.17
C ARG A 53 19.58 3.74 5.99
N GLU A 54 19.17 4.89 6.52
CA GLU A 54 19.90 6.15 6.31
C GLU A 54 20.21 6.33 4.82
N PHE A 55 19.21 6.09 3.96
CA PHE A 55 19.39 6.09 2.52
C PHE A 55 19.64 7.54 2.07
N PRO A 56 20.79 7.85 1.46
CA PRO A 56 21.18 9.22 1.21
C PRO A 56 20.30 9.86 0.13
N THR A 57 19.83 11.08 0.39
CA THR A 57 19.19 11.94 -0.62
C THR A 57 19.69 13.37 -0.49
N ASN A 58 19.37 14.23 -1.47
CA ASN A 58 19.70 15.64 -1.40
C ASN A 58 18.87 16.42 -0.36
N SER A 59 17.80 15.80 0.15
CA SER A 59 16.96 16.35 1.23
C SER A 59 17.33 15.79 2.62
N GLY A 60 18.43 15.03 2.72
CA GLY A 60 18.84 14.30 3.92
C GLY A 60 18.61 12.79 3.81
N PRO A 61 19.04 12.03 4.82
CA PRO A 61 18.89 10.57 4.81
C PRO A 61 17.43 10.17 5.08
N ILE A 62 16.91 9.22 4.30
CA ILE A 62 15.65 8.53 4.61
C ILE A 62 15.94 7.48 5.69
N ASP A 63 15.15 7.45 6.77
CA ASP A 63 15.33 6.48 7.87
C ASP A 63 15.36 5.04 7.36
N ALA A 64 14.38 4.68 6.52
CA ALA A 64 14.34 3.39 5.83
C ALA A 64 13.70 3.47 4.43
N LEU A 65 14.31 2.77 3.47
CA LEU A 65 13.81 2.59 2.12
C LEU A 65 13.48 1.10 1.93
N GLY A 66 12.28 0.80 1.43
CA GLY A 66 11.84 -0.57 1.22
C GLY A 66 11.11 -0.79 -0.09
N PHE A 67 10.94 -2.07 -0.43
CA PHE A 67 10.25 -2.53 -1.63
C PHE A 67 9.29 -3.66 -1.29
N ASP A 68 8.21 -3.79 -2.06
CA ASP A 68 7.41 -5.02 -2.09
C ASP A 68 7.62 -5.80 -3.40
N LYS A 69 7.02 -6.99 -3.48
CA LYS A 69 7.10 -7.86 -4.67
C LYS A 69 6.49 -7.21 -5.94
N ASP A 70 5.58 -6.25 -5.76
CA ASP A 70 4.87 -5.57 -6.86
C ASP A 70 5.65 -4.32 -7.33
N GLY A 71 6.84 -4.10 -6.78
CA GLY A 71 7.76 -3.02 -7.13
C GLY A 71 7.39 -1.66 -6.54
N ASN A 72 6.50 -1.60 -5.55
CA ASN A 72 6.22 -0.34 -4.86
C ASN A 72 7.42 0.07 -4.01
N ILE A 73 7.71 1.38 -4.01
CA ILE A 73 8.81 1.96 -3.21
C ILE A 73 8.23 2.59 -1.94
N TYR A 74 8.69 2.08 -0.80
CA TYR A 74 8.31 2.56 0.53
C TYR A 74 9.37 3.50 1.09
N ILE A 75 8.97 4.73 1.41
CA ILE A 75 9.81 5.74 2.08
C ILE A 75 9.31 5.84 3.52
N ILE A 76 10.10 5.33 4.45
CA ILE A 76 9.72 5.18 5.85
C ILE A 76 10.47 6.22 6.68
N GLU A 77 9.75 7.01 7.47
CA GLU A 77 10.29 7.98 8.42
C GLU A 77 9.73 7.71 9.82
N THR A 78 10.57 7.81 10.83
CA THR A 78 10.24 7.56 12.24
C THR A 78 10.28 8.85 13.05
N LYS A 79 9.25 9.09 13.86
CA LYS A 79 9.17 10.29 14.71
C LYS A 79 8.51 10.01 16.05
N LEU A 80 8.96 10.72 17.09
CA LEU A 80 8.23 10.74 18.36
C LEU A 80 7.32 11.96 18.45
N TYR A 81 6.13 11.76 19.00
CA TYR A 81 5.08 12.76 19.16
C TYR A 81 5.55 14.02 19.89
N ARG A 82 6.40 13.85 20.90
CA ARG A 82 6.82 14.92 21.82
C ARG A 82 7.70 16.01 21.18
N ASN A 83 8.33 15.75 20.03
CA ASN A 83 9.51 16.52 19.59
C ASN A 83 9.42 17.19 18.21
N SER A 84 8.26 17.30 17.57
CA SER A 84 8.17 18.00 16.27
C SER A 84 6.80 18.60 15.99
N ASP A 85 6.77 19.67 15.17
CA ASP A 85 5.54 20.05 14.48
C ASP A 85 5.20 18.91 13.54
N LYS A 86 4.07 18.26 13.76
CA LYS A 86 3.64 17.05 13.07
C LYS A 86 3.37 17.27 11.59
N ARG A 87 3.30 18.53 11.13
CA ARG A 87 3.30 18.85 9.69
C ARG A 87 4.68 18.72 9.06
N LYS A 88 5.76 18.86 9.85
CA LYS A 88 7.13 18.73 9.36
C LYS A 88 7.45 17.31 8.93
N VAL A 89 6.95 16.28 9.62
CA VAL A 89 7.21 14.90 9.20
C VAL A 89 6.63 14.62 7.81
N LEU A 90 5.45 15.16 7.53
CA LEU A 90 4.85 15.04 6.20
C LEU A 90 5.64 15.81 5.14
N ALA A 91 6.04 17.06 5.43
CA ALA A 91 6.89 17.82 4.54
C ALA A 91 8.21 17.10 4.26
N GLN A 92 8.80 16.50 5.30
CA GLN A 92 10.06 15.76 5.22
C GLN A 92 9.96 14.53 4.32
N VAL A 93 8.92 13.68 4.49
CA VAL A 93 8.76 12.52 3.59
C VAL A 93 8.48 12.93 2.16
N LEU A 94 7.71 14.00 1.94
CA LEU A 94 7.47 14.55 0.61
C LEU A 94 8.75 15.16 0.00
N ASP A 95 9.60 15.80 0.80
CA ASP A 95 10.90 16.33 0.36
C ASP A 95 11.86 15.21 -0.06
N TYR A 96 11.80 14.03 0.58
CA TYR A 96 12.52 12.85 0.12
C TYR A 96 11.98 12.35 -1.21
N GLY A 97 10.65 12.20 -1.34
CA GLY A 97 10.02 11.79 -2.59
C GLY A 97 10.36 12.74 -3.74
N ALA A 98 10.34 14.05 -3.49
CA ALA A 98 10.75 15.08 -4.44
C ALA A 98 12.24 14.96 -4.82
N SER A 99 13.12 14.70 -3.85
CA SER A 99 14.55 14.46 -4.12
C SER A 99 14.76 13.22 -4.97
N LEU A 100 14.10 12.11 -4.65
CA LEU A 100 14.20 10.86 -5.41
C LEU A 100 13.62 11.01 -6.81
N TRP A 101 12.49 11.69 -6.97
CA TRP A 101 11.93 11.96 -8.30
C TRP A 101 12.85 12.84 -9.16
N LYS A 102 13.41 13.91 -8.56
CA LYS A 102 14.24 14.88 -9.28
C LYS A 102 15.62 14.33 -9.65
N HIS A 103 16.19 13.49 -8.80
CA HIS A 103 17.58 13.02 -8.93
C HIS A 103 17.70 11.51 -9.20
N GLY A 104 16.62 10.75 -9.10
CA GLY A 104 16.56 9.30 -9.33
C GLY A 104 16.16 8.92 -10.77
N GLY A 105 16.08 9.88 -11.70
CA GLY A 105 15.80 9.60 -13.12
C GLY A 105 16.86 8.71 -13.81
N ASP A 106 18.01 8.49 -13.17
CA ASP A 106 18.93 7.40 -13.49
C ASP A 106 18.67 6.22 -12.53
N PHE A 107 17.82 5.29 -12.98
CA PHE A 107 17.52 4.08 -12.22
C PHE A 107 18.76 3.22 -11.97
N THR A 108 19.73 3.20 -12.89
CA THR A 108 20.98 2.44 -12.71
C THR A 108 21.77 2.99 -11.53
N GLN A 109 21.87 4.31 -11.41
CA GLN A 109 22.52 4.94 -10.26
C GLN A 109 21.76 4.65 -8.96
N PHE A 110 20.43 4.81 -8.95
CA PHE A 110 19.60 4.51 -7.80
C PHE A 110 19.76 3.05 -7.34
N ALA A 111 19.59 2.10 -8.26
CA ALA A 111 19.71 0.67 -8.00
C ALA A 111 21.12 0.30 -7.50
N SER A 112 22.18 0.93 -8.03
CA SER A 112 23.55 0.70 -7.56
C SER A 112 23.75 1.12 -6.10
N VAL A 113 23.17 2.26 -5.67
CA VAL A 113 23.28 2.72 -4.28
C VAL A 113 22.48 1.80 -3.35
N VAL A 114 21.30 1.36 -3.78
CA VAL A 114 20.49 0.39 -3.02
C VAL A 114 21.23 -0.95 -2.91
N ASP A 115 21.78 -1.47 -4.00
CA ASP A 115 22.53 -2.73 -4.03
C ASP A 115 23.75 -2.68 -3.10
N GLU A 116 24.50 -1.57 -3.07
CA GLU A 116 25.62 -1.38 -2.13
C GLU A 116 25.15 -1.48 -0.68
N LYS A 117 24.02 -0.85 -0.33
CA LYS A 117 23.44 -0.90 1.02
C LYS A 117 22.97 -2.30 1.40
N VAL A 118 22.34 -3.01 0.46
CA VAL A 118 21.90 -4.40 0.66
C VAL A 118 23.11 -5.31 0.87
N ARG A 119 24.13 -5.24 0.00
CA ARG A 119 25.36 -6.03 0.14
C ARG A 119 26.05 -5.77 1.47
N SER A 120 26.19 -4.51 1.87
CA SER A 120 26.80 -4.16 3.16
C SER A 120 26.04 -4.71 4.36
N THR A 121 24.74 -4.99 4.23
CA THR A 121 23.89 -5.45 5.34
C THR A 121 23.68 -6.96 5.35
N PHE A 122 23.56 -7.58 4.18
CA PHE A 122 23.13 -8.97 4.01
C PHE A 122 24.14 -9.86 3.27
N ASP A 123 25.24 -9.30 2.76
CA ASP A 123 26.30 -10.01 2.02
C ASP A 123 25.83 -10.69 0.71
N ILE A 124 24.71 -10.22 0.16
CA ILE A 124 24.15 -10.64 -1.13
C ILE A 124 23.64 -9.43 -1.90
N SER A 125 23.42 -9.57 -3.21
CA SER A 125 22.87 -8.50 -4.05
C SER A 125 21.39 -8.18 -3.73
N LEU A 126 20.93 -7.02 -4.18
CA LEU A 126 19.52 -6.62 -4.14
C LEU A 126 18.63 -7.68 -4.81
N GLU A 127 18.98 -8.13 -6.01
CA GLU A 127 18.18 -9.11 -6.75
C GLU A 127 18.10 -10.46 -6.01
N GLU A 128 19.23 -11.01 -5.55
CA GLU A 128 19.25 -12.24 -4.73
C GLU A 128 18.44 -12.09 -3.45
N LYS A 129 18.47 -10.89 -2.84
CA LYS A 129 17.71 -10.62 -1.62
C LYS A 129 16.21 -10.53 -1.89
N LEU A 130 15.80 -9.91 -2.99
CA LEU A 130 14.39 -9.84 -3.39
C LEU A 130 13.86 -11.25 -3.74
N ILE A 131 14.63 -12.03 -4.49
CA ILE A 131 14.32 -13.44 -4.82
C ILE A 131 14.07 -14.24 -3.53
N SER A 132 15.02 -14.23 -2.60
CA SER A 132 14.91 -15.03 -1.37
C SER A 132 13.86 -14.53 -0.37
N PHE A 133 13.60 -13.22 -0.32
CA PHE A 133 12.64 -12.64 0.62
C PHE A 133 11.18 -12.81 0.16
N PHE A 134 10.93 -12.71 -1.15
CA PHE A 134 9.61 -12.81 -1.74
C PHE A 134 9.32 -14.17 -2.40
N ASP A 135 10.29 -15.08 -2.45
CA ASP A 135 10.19 -16.40 -3.10
C ASP A 135 9.87 -16.27 -4.60
N LEU A 136 10.64 -15.43 -5.31
CA LEU A 136 10.42 -15.09 -6.73
C LEU A 136 11.20 -16.00 -7.68
N GLY A 137 10.61 -16.31 -8.83
CA GLY A 137 11.29 -16.90 -9.99
C GLY A 137 12.06 -15.86 -10.84
N GLU A 138 12.80 -16.34 -11.85
CA GLU A 138 13.62 -15.50 -12.75
C GLU A 138 12.81 -14.44 -13.53
N ASP A 139 11.63 -14.82 -14.06
CA ASP A 139 10.76 -13.86 -14.75
C ASP A 139 10.14 -12.85 -13.79
N GLU A 140 9.86 -13.26 -12.55
CA GLU A 140 9.22 -12.41 -11.54
C GLU A 140 10.17 -11.35 -11.02
N ILE A 141 11.46 -11.67 -10.79
CA ILE A 141 12.44 -10.68 -10.36
C ILE A 141 12.64 -9.58 -11.42
N SER A 142 12.66 -9.95 -12.71
CA SER A 142 12.74 -8.96 -13.79
C SER A 142 11.54 -8.02 -13.78
N ASN A 143 10.32 -8.56 -13.61
CA ASN A 143 9.10 -7.77 -13.51
C ASN A 143 9.10 -6.85 -12.28
N THR A 144 9.55 -7.34 -11.12
CA THR A 144 9.67 -6.54 -9.89
C THR A 144 10.65 -5.39 -10.09
N MET A 145 11.83 -5.65 -10.68
CA MET A 145 12.84 -4.61 -10.94
C MET A 145 12.34 -3.55 -11.93
N GLU A 146 11.64 -3.96 -12.98
CA GLU A 146 10.99 -3.04 -13.92
C GLU A 146 9.91 -2.20 -13.21
N ALA A 147 9.11 -2.82 -12.34
CA ALA A 147 8.08 -2.12 -11.57
C ALA A 147 8.66 -1.11 -10.55
N ILE A 148 9.82 -1.41 -9.95
CA ILE A 148 10.56 -0.45 -9.10
C ILE A 148 11.02 0.74 -9.94
N ASN A 149 11.62 0.49 -11.11
CA ASN A 149 12.04 1.55 -12.03
C ASN A 149 10.86 2.44 -12.44
N ASP A 150 9.74 1.82 -12.79
CA ASP A 150 8.51 2.53 -13.12
C ASP A 150 7.98 3.38 -11.95
N SER A 151 8.00 2.83 -10.74
CA SER A 151 7.55 3.54 -9.53
C SER A 151 8.42 4.76 -9.23
N LEU A 152 9.74 4.64 -9.43
CA LEU A 152 10.68 5.74 -9.28
C LEU A 152 10.42 6.85 -10.32
N ASN A 153 10.28 6.48 -11.59
CA ASN A 153 10.08 7.43 -12.69
C ASN A 153 8.72 8.15 -12.61
N LYS A 154 7.67 7.44 -12.20
CA LYS A 154 6.31 7.98 -12.03
C LYS A 154 6.10 8.68 -10.70
N ALA A 155 7.08 8.63 -9.79
CA ALA A 155 6.98 9.13 -8.42
C ALA A 155 5.79 8.56 -7.63
N THR A 156 5.43 7.29 -7.89
CA THR A 156 4.33 6.59 -7.20
C THR A 156 4.85 5.95 -5.92
N PHE A 157 5.32 6.79 -5.00
CA PHE A 157 5.87 6.35 -3.72
C PHE A 157 4.76 6.02 -2.70
N LYS A 158 5.10 5.12 -1.77
CA LYS A 158 4.33 4.85 -0.54
C LYS A 158 5.09 5.44 0.64
N PHE A 159 4.63 6.59 1.13
CA PHE A 159 5.19 7.22 2.32
C PHE A 159 4.61 6.55 3.56
N LEU A 160 5.46 6.13 4.50
CA LEU A 160 5.05 5.49 5.73
C LEU A 160 5.67 6.21 6.93
N ILE A 161 4.82 6.87 7.71
CA ILE A 161 5.23 7.65 8.88
C ILE A 161 4.99 6.81 10.12
N VAL A 162 6.04 6.38 10.83
CA VAL A 162 5.92 5.58 12.05
C VAL A 162 6.10 6.44 13.28
N MET A 163 5.12 6.43 14.19
CA MET A 163 5.11 7.28 15.38
C MET A 163 4.61 6.54 16.62
N ASP A 164 5.03 7.00 17.80
CA ASP A 164 4.49 6.52 19.08
C ASP A 164 3.09 7.04 19.38
N GLN A 165 2.71 8.17 18.78
CA GLN A 165 1.35 8.71 18.86
C GLN A 165 1.04 9.56 17.62
N LEU A 166 -0.18 9.46 17.10
CA LEU A 166 -0.70 10.25 15.99
C LEU A 166 -1.63 11.37 16.47
N ASP A 167 -1.64 12.47 15.74
CA ASP A 167 -2.53 13.61 15.97
C ASP A 167 -3.66 13.62 14.97
N GLU A 168 -4.86 14.00 15.42
CA GLU A 168 -6.05 14.06 14.56
C GLU A 168 -5.85 14.98 13.33
N ARG A 169 -5.12 16.09 13.46
CA ARG A 169 -4.86 16.98 12.30
C ARG A 169 -3.91 16.35 11.28
N LEU A 170 -2.97 15.51 11.74
CA LEU A 170 -2.10 14.76 10.83
C LEU A 170 -2.91 13.67 10.11
N LYS A 171 -3.82 13.01 10.82
CA LYS A 171 -4.76 12.04 10.25
C LYS A 171 -5.61 12.67 9.14
N ASP A 172 -6.26 13.81 9.42
CA ASP A 172 -7.04 14.55 8.41
C ASP A 172 -6.22 14.89 7.16
N LEU A 173 -4.97 15.33 7.36
CA LEU A 173 -4.08 15.70 6.27
C LEU A 173 -3.67 14.50 5.41
N ILE A 174 -3.41 13.35 6.03
CA ILE A 174 -3.12 12.09 5.33
C ILE A 174 -4.32 11.69 4.46
N LEU A 175 -5.54 11.72 5.00
CA LEU A 175 -6.76 11.39 4.24
C LEU A 175 -6.95 12.35 3.06
N PHE A 176 -6.72 13.65 3.29
CA PHE A 176 -6.81 14.66 2.23
C PHE A 176 -5.80 14.38 1.11
N LEU A 177 -4.54 14.08 1.43
CA LEU A 177 -3.52 13.78 0.43
C LEU A 177 -3.85 12.50 -0.35
N ASN A 178 -4.24 11.42 0.34
CA ASN A 178 -4.57 10.15 -0.33
C ASN A 178 -5.77 10.29 -1.27
N SER A 179 -6.68 11.22 -1.00
CA SER A 179 -7.82 11.50 -1.87
C SER A 179 -7.47 12.34 -3.11
N ASN A 180 -6.38 13.11 -3.07
CA ASN A 180 -6.08 14.17 -4.05
C ASN A 180 -4.71 14.02 -4.73
N SER A 181 -3.96 12.95 -4.46
CA SER A 181 -2.63 12.70 -5.04
C SER A 181 -2.53 11.31 -5.68
N GLN A 182 -1.46 11.08 -6.44
CA GLN A 182 -1.17 9.78 -7.06
C GLN A 182 -0.30 8.87 -6.18
N PHE A 183 0.31 9.44 -5.13
CA PHE A 183 1.10 8.71 -4.14
C PHE A 183 0.25 8.39 -2.92
N ASP A 184 0.75 7.48 -2.09
CA ASP A 184 0.09 7.10 -0.86
C ASP A 184 0.87 7.58 0.35
N VAL A 185 0.16 8.10 1.35
CA VAL A 185 0.70 8.39 2.67
C VAL A 185 0.00 7.52 3.70
N TYR A 186 0.78 6.83 4.50
CA TYR A 186 0.32 6.00 5.60
C TYR A 186 0.98 6.46 6.88
N ALA A 187 0.27 6.28 7.98
CA ALA A 187 0.84 6.44 9.30
C ALA A 187 0.66 5.17 10.12
N VAL A 188 1.67 4.82 10.91
CA VAL A 188 1.65 3.70 11.84
C VAL A 188 1.85 4.26 13.23
N GLU A 189 0.82 4.13 14.07
CA GLU A 189 0.90 4.42 15.49
C GLU A 189 1.37 3.15 16.22
N LEU A 190 2.36 3.28 17.12
CA LEU A 190 2.88 2.19 17.93
C LEU A 190 2.61 2.43 19.41
N GLU A 191 1.63 1.72 19.97
CA GLU A 191 1.50 1.64 21.43
C GLU A 191 2.58 0.68 21.97
N TYR A 192 3.39 1.13 22.93
CA TYR A 192 4.45 0.33 23.55
C TYR A 192 4.16 0.07 25.03
N TYR A 193 4.34 -1.16 25.47
CA TYR A 193 4.21 -1.56 26.86
C TYR A 193 5.36 -2.47 27.27
N LYS A 194 5.88 -2.28 28.49
CA LYS A 194 6.90 -3.14 29.06
C LYS A 194 6.38 -3.87 30.29
N VAL A 195 6.49 -5.20 30.30
CA VAL A 195 6.02 -6.07 31.38
C VAL A 195 7.08 -7.11 31.71
N GLU A 196 7.74 -6.95 32.86
CA GLU A 196 8.86 -7.82 33.27
C GLU A 196 9.94 -7.87 32.17
N GLU A 197 10.12 -9.03 31.54
CA GLU A 197 11.08 -9.29 30.46
C GLU A 197 10.48 -9.12 29.05
N TYR A 198 9.17 -8.90 28.96
CA TYR A 198 8.45 -8.79 27.70
C TYR A 198 8.21 -7.34 27.29
N GLU A 199 8.30 -7.14 25.98
CA GLU A 199 7.90 -5.92 25.29
C GLU A 199 6.68 -6.23 24.44
N ILE A 200 5.64 -5.42 24.56
CA ILE A 200 4.40 -5.53 23.79
C ILE A 200 4.32 -4.29 22.92
N ILE A 201 4.21 -4.50 21.62
CA ILE A 201 3.97 -3.45 20.63
C ILE A 201 2.65 -3.74 19.96
N ILE A 202 1.80 -2.74 19.89
CA ILE A 202 0.52 -2.82 19.19
C ILE A 202 0.56 -1.77 18.09
N PRO A 203 0.80 -2.19 16.83
CA PRO A 203 0.74 -1.27 15.71
C PRO A 203 -0.71 -0.97 15.33
N SER A 204 -0.94 0.21 14.79
CA SER A 204 -2.21 0.61 14.19
C SER A 204 -1.94 1.41 12.92
N LEU A 205 -2.42 0.91 11.79
CA LEU A 205 -2.27 1.56 10.49
C LEU A 205 -3.38 2.58 10.25
N PHE A 206 -3.01 3.72 9.69
CA PHE A 206 -3.91 4.79 9.27
C PHE A 206 -3.57 5.23 7.84
N GLY A 207 -4.58 5.63 7.07
CA GLY A 207 -4.47 6.11 5.68
C GLY A 207 -4.94 5.11 4.62
N ASN A 208 -5.29 3.87 5.00
CA ASN A 208 -5.85 2.88 4.06
C ASN A 208 -7.37 3.06 3.80
N GLU A 209 -8.04 3.89 4.58
CA GLU A 209 -9.50 4.00 4.66
C GLU A 209 -10.09 4.58 3.37
N VAL A 210 -9.46 5.62 2.83
CA VAL A 210 -9.87 6.28 1.58
C VAL A 210 -9.90 5.28 0.42
N LYS A 211 -8.97 4.31 0.39
CA LYS A 211 -8.93 3.32 -0.69
C LYS A 211 -9.99 2.24 -0.55
N LYS A 212 -10.46 1.91 0.66
CA LYS A 212 -11.61 0.99 0.83
C LYS A 212 -12.92 1.63 0.36
N GLU A 213 -13.09 2.93 0.59
CA GLU A 213 -14.24 3.70 0.08
C GLU A 213 -14.12 3.98 -1.43
N VAL A 214 -12.94 4.31 -1.93
CA VAL A 214 -12.72 4.52 -3.37
C VAL A 214 -12.76 3.20 -4.12
N ALA A 215 -12.34 2.07 -3.56
CA ALA A 215 -12.47 0.74 -4.20
C ALA A 215 -13.93 0.25 -4.22
N SER A 216 -14.71 0.52 -3.16
CA SER A 216 -16.16 0.24 -3.17
C SER A 216 -16.92 1.16 -4.13
N THR A 217 -16.42 2.39 -4.37
CA THR A 217 -16.99 3.31 -5.37
C THR A 217 -16.46 3.07 -6.79
N LYS A 218 -15.23 2.53 -6.95
CA LYS A 218 -14.62 2.14 -8.24
C LYS A 218 -15.06 0.77 -8.74
N GLN A 219 -15.90 0.03 -7.99
CA GLN A 219 -16.70 -1.08 -8.52
C GLN A 219 -17.86 -0.64 -9.45
N SER A 220 -17.84 0.60 -9.96
CA SER A 220 -18.41 0.92 -11.28
C SER A 220 -17.40 0.68 -12.42
N GLY A 221 -16.50 -0.30 -12.24
CA GLY A 221 -15.55 -0.75 -13.25
C GLY A 221 -16.30 -1.42 -14.40
N ARG A 222 -15.98 -0.99 -15.62
CA ARG A 222 -16.49 -1.50 -16.89
C ARG A 222 -16.56 -3.04 -16.87
N LYS A 223 -17.76 -3.61 -16.85
CA LYS A 223 -17.98 -5.06 -16.85
C LYS A 223 -18.13 -5.57 -18.28
N VAL A 224 -17.68 -6.80 -18.52
CA VAL A 224 -18.05 -7.54 -19.74
C VAL A 224 -19.48 -8.01 -19.53
N TRP A 225 -20.39 -7.57 -20.39
CA TRP A 225 -21.79 -7.96 -20.27
C TRP A 225 -21.98 -9.40 -20.75
N THR A 226 -22.74 -10.20 -20.01
CA THR A 226 -23.28 -11.47 -20.53
C THR A 226 -24.71 -11.28 -20.99
N LYS A 227 -25.23 -12.25 -21.74
CA LYS A 227 -26.64 -12.30 -22.15
C LYS A 227 -27.58 -12.15 -20.95
N GLU A 228 -27.30 -12.89 -19.88
CA GLU A 228 -28.09 -12.92 -18.66
C GLU A 228 -28.09 -11.55 -17.98
N MET A 229 -26.91 -10.94 -17.83
CA MET A 229 -26.75 -9.62 -17.23
C MET A 229 -27.47 -8.53 -18.05
N PHE A 230 -27.37 -8.60 -19.38
CA PHE A 230 -27.99 -7.63 -20.29
C PHE A 230 -29.52 -7.70 -20.22
N PHE A 231 -30.10 -8.92 -20.33
CA PHE A 231 -31.55 -9.05 -20.29
C PHE A 231 -32.15 -8.85 -18.90
N GLN A 232 -31.40 -9.15 -17.83
CA GLN A 232 -31.82 -8.81 -16.47
C GLN A 232 -31.94 -7.29 -16.29
N GLU A 233 -30.94 -6.53 -16.75
CA GLU A 233 -30.97 -5.07 -16.71
C GLU A 233 -32.08 -4.49 -17.61
N ALA A 234 -32.24 -5.02 -18.83
CA ALA A 234 -33.29 -4.59 -19.75
C ALA A 234 -34.70 -4.78 -19.14
N ASN A 235 -34.93 -5.88 -18.41
CA ASN A 235 -36.20 -6.11 -17.70
C ASN A 235 -36.46 -5.10 -16.56
N ASN A 236 -35.39 -4.61 -15.92
CA ASN A 236 -35.51 -3.66 -14.81
C ASN A 236 -35.70 -2.22 -15.31
N SER A 237 -35.12 -1.90 -16.48
CA SER A 237 -34.94 -0.51 -16.94
C SER A 237 -35.79 -0.14 -18.16
N LEU A 238 -36.40 -1.11 -18.87
CA LEU A 238 -37.23 -0.88 -20.06
C LEU A 238 -38.65 -1.43 -19.89
N SER A 239 -39.55 -1.01 -20.78
CA SER A 239 -40.91 -1.55 -20.84
C SER A 239 -40.91 -3.02 -21.30
N ALA A 240 -41.92 -3.79 -20.88
CA ALA A 240 -42.05 -5.20 -21.30
C ALA A 240 -42.15 -5.36 -22.83
N GLU A 241 -42.70 -4.36 -23.52
CA GLU A 241 -42.79 -4.35 -24.98
C GLU A 241 -41.41 -4.19 -25.64
N ASP A 242 -40.56 -3.31 -25.12
CA ASP A 242 -39.21 -3.07 -25.66
C ASP A 242 -38.27 -4.22 -25.38
N VAL A 243 -38.37 -4.85 -24.20
CA VAL A 243 -37.64 -6.08 -23.88
C VAL A 243 -38.02 -7.21 -24.85
N SER A 244 -39.31 -7.33 -25.20
CA SER A 244 -39.78 -8.33 -26.15
C SER A 244 -39.18 -8.12 -27.55
N LYS A 245 -39.07 -6.86 -28.00
CA LYS A 245 -38.41 -6.50 -29.26
C LYS A 245 -36.92 -6.85 -29.22
N LEU A 246 -36.22 -6.56 -28.13
CA LEU A 246 -34.79 -6.89 -27.94
C LEU A 246 -34.55 -8.41 -27.96
N LYS A 247 -35.40 -9.20 -27.29
CA LYS A 247 -35.30 -10.67 -27.32
C LYS A 247 -35.47 -11.22 -28.72
N LYS A 248 -36.48 -10.74 -29.46
CA LYS A 248 -36.70 -11.15 -30.86
C LYS A 248 -35.50 -10.82 -31.76
N PHE A 249 -34.87 -9.66 -31.57
CA PHE A 249 -33.68 -9.28 -32.33
C PHE A 249 -32.47 -10.17 -32.01
N TYR A 250 -32.27 -10.49 -30.73
CA TYR A 250 -31.22 -11.42 -30.31
C TYR A 250 -31.46 -12.85 -30.84
N GLU A 251 -32.68 -13.38 -30.71
CA GLU A 251 -33.07 -14.70 -31.23
C GLU A 251 -32.96 -14.79 -32.75
N PHE A 252 -33.29 -13.72 -33.47
CA PHE A 252 -33.08 -13.63 -34.91
C PHE A 252 -31.59 -13.82 -35.27
N GLY A 253 -30.69 -13.21 -34.51
CA GLY A 253 -29.24 -13.36 -34.70
C GLY A 253 -28.75 -14.79 -34.49
N GLU A 254 -29.17 -15.43 -33.39
CA GLU A 254 -28.84 -16.83 -33.10
C GLU A 254 -29.36 -17.78 -34.18
N ASN A 255 -30.60 -17.59 -34.64
CA ASN A 255 -31.24 -18.44 -35.65
C ASN A 255 -30.62 -18.31 -37.06
N HIS A 256 -29.87 -17.24 -37.32
CA HIS A 256 -29.15 -17.01 -38.58
C HIS A 256 -27.63 -17.21 -38.42
N ASN A 257 -27.19 -17.86 -37.34
CA ASN A 257 -25.78 -18.13 -37.01
C ASN A 257 -24.90 -16.86 -37.01
N LEU A 258 -25.45 -15.70 -36.64
CA LEU A 258 -24.65 -14.49 -36.43
C LEU A 258 -23.86 -14.64 -35.13
N ASN A 259 -22.57 -14.33 -35.16
CA ASN A 259 -21.73 -14.36 -33.97
C ASN A 259 -22.02 -13.14 -33.09
N ILE A 260 -22.99 -13.26 -32.18
CA ILE A 260 -23.38 -12.15 -31.31
C ILE A 260 -22.39 -12.01 -30.16
N VAL A 261 -21.77 -10.83 -30.06
CA VAL A 261 -20.83 -10.49 -28.99
C VAL A 261 -21.41 -9.36 -28.14
N PHE A 262 -21.26 -9.50 -26.83
CA PHE A 262 -21.66 -8.48 -25.86
C PHE A 262 -20.51 -7.52 -25.57
N GLY A 263 -20.84 -6.24 -25.50
CA GLY A 263 -19.89 -5.15 -25.28
C GLY A 263 -19.45 -5.01 -23.83
N THR A 264 -18.54 -4.07 -23.59
CA THR A 264 -18.05 -3.72 -22.26
C THR A 264 -18.55 -2.32 -21.87
N GLY A 265 -19.13 -2.19 -20.68
CA GLY A 265 -19.73 -0.94 -20.21
C GLY A 265 -19.89 -0.90 -18.70
N SER A 266 -19.81 0.27 -18.08
CA SER A 266 -19.94 0.44 -16.62
C SER A 266 -21.40 0.45 -16.16
N VAL A 267 -22.29 1.09 -16.93
CA VAL A 267 -23.71 1.28 -16.59
C VAL A 267 -24.63 0.66 -17.63
N THR A 268 -24.34 0.85 -18.91
CA THR A 268 -25.15 0.33 -20.02
C THR A 268 -24.44 -0.82 -20.73
N GLY A 269 -25.21 -1.85 -21.09
CA GLY A 269 -24.74 -2.96 -21.91
C GLY A 269 -25.08 -2.77 -23.38
N SER A 270 -24.38 -3.49 -24.26
CA SER A 270 -24.70 -3.58 -25.68
C SER A 270 -24.41 -4.98 -26.20
N PHE A 271 -25.04 -5.36 -27.32
CA PHE A 271 -24.66 -6.54 -28.09
C PHE A 271 -24.75 -6.24 -29.57
N ALA A 272 -23.89 -6.87 -30.36
CA ALA A 272 -23.85 -6.72 -31.81
C ALA A 272 -23.33 -8.00 -32.48
N PRO A 273 -23.74 -8.28 -33.74
CA PRO A 273 -23.09 -9.30 -34.54
C PRO A 273 -21.65 -8.87 -34.86
N ARG A 274 -20.72 -9.81 -34.78
CA ARG A 274 -19.31 -9.63 -35.14
C ARG A 274 -19.02 -10.14 -36.54
#